data_AF-A0AAN7FDT0-F1
#
_entry.id   AF-A0AAN7FDT0-F1
#
_cell.length_a   1.000
_cell.length_b   1.000
_cell.length_c   1.000
_cell.angle_alpha   90.00
_cell.angle_beta   90.00
_cell.angle_gamma   90.00
#
_symmetry.space_group_name_H-M   'P 1'
#
loop_
_entity.id
_entity.type
_entity.pdbx_description
1 polymer ?
#
loop_
_entity_poly.entity_id
_entity_poly.type
_entity_poly.pdbx_seq_one_letter_code
_entity_poly.pdbx_strand_id
1 'polypeptide(L)'
;MSNVVTAAQRQQQPLNRIVDLRQALEEGFLNTKAIGSSTACIVTFKDYYLRAINVGNSGFMIFRDSKCMYKSLIQQHGFNYPYQLGNSTTSDKPCLAIVTTMEGLLPRDIIVLGTGGLLDNMFTAEIEDIISKGTLEGVNTEKLASTIAHLALFNSMDENVDSPFAQAARLVGLKHNGGKRDDITIIVGHVIA
;
A
#
# COMPACT_ATOMS: atom_id res chain seq x y z
N MET A 1 -0.87 -8.37 11.84
CA MET A 1 -0.92 -8.87 10.45
C MET A 1 -0.72 -10.39 10.30
N SER A 2 0.03 -11.08 11.16
CA SER A 2 0.22 -12.55 11.07
C SER A 2 -1.10 -13.34 10.94
N ASN A 3 -2.13 -12.97 11.72
CA ASN A 3 -3.43 -13.64 11.69
C ASN A 3 -4.13 -13.58 10.32
N VAL A 4 -3.98 -12.47 9.57
CA VAL A 4 -4.57 -12.35 8.22
C VAL A 4 -3.84 -13.24 7.23
N VAL A 5 -2.51 -13.30 7.32
CA VAL A 5 -1.69 -14.19 6.47
C VAL A 5 -2.06 -15.65 6.74
N THR A 6 -2.20 -16.05 8.01
CA THR A 6 -2.65 -17.39 8.39
C THR A 6 -4.06 -17.68 7.86
N ALA A 7 -4.99 -16.73 7.97
CA ALA A 7 -6.35 -16.89 7.43
C ALA A 7 -6.35 -17.08 5.91
N ALA A 8 -5.59 -16.25 5.18
CA ALA A 8 -5.44 -16.38 3.74
C ALA A 8 -4.80 -17.71 3.34
N GLN A 9 -3.76 -18.17 4.04
CA GLN A 9 -3.09 -19.44 3.80
C GLN A 9 -4.02 -20.65 4.03
N ARG A 10 -4.87 -20.61 5.07
CA ARG A 10 -5.86 -21.67 5.32
C ARG A 10 -6.85 -21.82 4.16
N GLN A 11 -7.29 -20.70 3.57
CA GLN A 11 -8.21 -20.72 2.43
C GLN A 11 -7.59 -21.31 1.16
N GLN A 12 -6.26 -21.36 1.06
CA GLN A 12 -5.55 -21.97 -0.07
C GLN A 12 -5.47 -23.51 0.02
N GLN A 13 -6.15 -24.14 1.00
CA GLN A 13 -6.30 -25.59 1.07
C GLN A 13 -7.75 -25.98 0.70
N PRO A 14 -8.01 -26.71 -0.40
CA PRO A 14 -7.06 -27.28 -1.37
C PRO A 14 -6.39 -26.23 -2.28
N LEU A 15 -5.21 -26.59 -2.79
CA LEU A 15 -4.35 -25.77 -3.64
C LEU A 15 -5.13 -25.16 -4.81
N ASN A 16 -4.81 -23.92 -5.20
CA ASN A 16 -5.43 -23.14 -6.28
C ASN A 16 -6.77 -22.44 -5.98
N ARG A 17 -7.28 -22.50 -4.75
CA ARG A 17 -8.44 -21.68 -4.38
C ARG A 17 -8.10 -20.19 -4.35
N ILE A 18 -8.96 -19.42 -4.99
CA ILE A 18 -9.00 -17.96 -4.96
C ILE A 18 -9.29 -17.52 -3.51
N VAL A 19 -8.35 -16.82 -2.87
CA VAL A 19 -8.49 -16.30 -1.49
C VAL A 19 -9.62 -15.28 -1.43
N ASP A 20 -10.57 -15.43 -0.51
CA ASP A 20 -11.52 -14.41 -0.13
C ASP A 20 -10.85 -13.46 0.87
N LEU A 21 -10.46 -12.29 0.35
CA LEU A 21 -9.77 -11.26 1.12
C LEU A 21 -10.62 -10.63 2.21
N ARG A 22 -11.95 -10.57 2.05
CA ARG A 22 -12.84 -10.05 3.08
C ARG A 22 -12.88 -11.01 4.26
N GLN A 23 -13.09 -12.30 3.98
CA GLN A 23 -13.04 -13.34 4.99
C GLN A 23 -11.67 -13.37 5.69
N ALA A 24 -10.57 -13.28 4.94
CA ALA A 24 -9.22 -13.30 5.52
C ALA A 24 -8.98 -12.09 6.45
N LEU A 25 -9.45 -10.90 6.05
CA LEU A 25 -9.36 -9.70 6.87
C LEU A 25 -10.22 -9.82 8.15
N GLU A 26 -11.45 -10.30 8.03
CA GLU A 26 -12.37 -10.50 9.14
C GLU A 26 -11.82 -11.51 10.16
N GLU A 27 -11.36 -12.67 9.70
CA GLU A 27 -10.72 -13.66 10.57
C GLU A 27 -9.48 -13.10 11.24
N GLY A 28 -8.63 -12.38 10.49
CA GLY A 28 -7.44 -11.75 11.03
C GLY A 28 -7.75 -10.71 12.10
N PHE A 29 -8.80 -9.92 11.88
CA PHE A 29 -9.31 -8.92 12.83
C PHE A 29 -9.81 -9.58 14.11
N LEU A 30 -10.72 -10.57 14.01
CA LEU A 30 -11.32 -11.25 15.18
C LEU A 30 -10.30 -12.00 16.04
N ASN A 31 -9.25 -12.53 15.40
CA ASN A 31 -8.17 -13.27 16.07
C ASN A 31 -7.08 -12.36 16.65
N THR A 32 -7.09 -11.06 16.37
CA THR A 32 -6.09 -10.14 16.93
C THR A 32 -6.47 -9.71 18.34
N LYS A 33 -5.64 -10.08 19.33
CA LYS A 33 -5.83 -9.73 20.75
C LYS A 33 -4.93 -8.60 21.23
N ALA A 34 -3.92 -8.23 20.44
CA ALA A 34 -3.03 -7.13 20.75
C ALA A 34 -3.80 -5.79 20.83
N ILE A 35 -3.53 -4.99 21.85
CA ILE A 35 -4.13 -3.66 22.04
C ILE A 35 -3.55 -2.69 21.01
N GLY A 36 -4.42 -1.95 20.31
CA GLY A 36 -4.03 -0.95 19.34
C GLY A 36 -4.94 -0.92 18.11
N SER A 37 -4.54 -0.11 17.13
CA SER A 37 -5.18 -0.02 15.82
C SER A 37 -4.13 -0.06 14.70
N SER A 38 -4.56 -0.41 13.50
CA SER A 38 -3.69 -0.42 12.31
C SER A 38 -4.47 -0.20 11.03
N THR A 39 -3.83 0.39 10.03
CA THR A 39 -4.26 0.28 8.63
C THR A 39 -3.90 -1.11 8.11
N ALA A 40 -4.56 -1.57 7.04
CA ALA A 40 -4.23 -2.84 6.39
C ALA A 40 -4.42 -2.73 4.89
N CYS A 41 -3.37 -3.00 4.12
CA CYS A 41 -3.43 -3.21 2.68
C CYS A 41 -2.97 -4.64 2.39
N ILE A 42 -3.84 -5.47 1.82
CA ILE A 42 -3.55 -6.87 1.52
C ILE A 42 -3.82 -7.10 0.05
N VAL A 43 -2.85 -7.67 -0.65
CA VAL A 43 -2.93 -7.96 -2.09
C VAL A 43 -2.67 -9.45 -2.30
N THR A 44 -3.47 -10.05 -3.18
CA THR A 44 -3.22 -11.37 -3.76
C THR A 44 -3.10 -11.24 -5.26
N PHE A 45 -2.19 -12.00 -5.85
CA PHE A 45 -1.99 -12.06 -7.29
C PHE A 45 -2.08 -13.53 -7.72
N LYS A 46 -2.90 -13.82 -8.72
CA LYS A 46 -3.03 -15.17 -9.30
C LYS A 46 -3.55 -15.06 -10.74
N ASP A 47 -2.96 -15.82 -11.66
CA ASP A 47 -3.43 -15.94 -13.05
C ASP A 47 -3.59 -14.58 -13.77
N TYR A 48 -2.72 -13.60 -13.49
CA TYR A 48 -2.80 -12.21 -13.98
C TYR A 48 -3.97 -11.37 -13.43
N TYR A 49 -4.65 -11.87 -12.39
CA TYR A 49 -5.63 -11.14 -11.60
C TYR A 49 -5.00 -10.67 -10.30
N LEU A 50 -5.08 -9.37 -10.05
CA LEU A 50 -4.73 -8.76 -8.77
C LEU A 50 -6.00 -8.45 -8.00
N ARG A 51 -6.10 -8.94 -6.76
CA ARG A 51 -7.19 -8.62 -5.84
C ARG A 51 -6.60 -8.00 -4.60
N ALA A 52 -7.17 -6.89 -4.17
CA ALA A 52 -6.71 -6.14 -3.03
C ALA A 52 -7.88 -5.82 -2.09
N ILE A 53 -7.58 -5.74 -0.81
CA ILE A 53 -8.47 -5.19 0.21
C ILE A 53 -7.67 -4.17 1.04
N ASN A 54 -8.24 -2.98 1.23
CA ASN A 54 -7.57 -1.89 1.94
C ASN A 54 -8.46 -1.31 3.04
N VAL A 55 -7.86 -0.99 4.18
CA VAL A 55 -8.41 -0.16 5.26
C VAL A 55 -7.36 0.88 5.65
N GLY A 56 -7.69 2.16 5.48
CA GLY A 56 -6.83 3.28 5.88
C GLY A 56 -6.01 3.88 4.72
N ASN A 57 -4.86 4.46 5.05
CA ASN A 57 -4.01 5.20 4.10
C ASN A 57 -2.74 4.47 3.66
N SER A 58 -2.66 3.16 3.91
CA SER A 58 -1.77 2.30 3.09
C SER A 58 -2.38 2.13 1.70
N GLY A 59 -1.60 1.64 0.74
CA GLY A 59 -2.11 1.44 -0.62
C GLY A 59 -1.12 0.74 -1.55
N PHE A 60 -1.51 0.66 -2.81
CA PHE A 60 -0.70 0.06 -3.87
C PHE A 60 -0.84 0.82 -5.20
N MET A 61 0.17 0.65 -6.05
CA MET A 61 0.25 1.22 -7.39
C MET A 61 0.69 0.13 -8.38
N ILE A 62 0.21 0.23 -9.62
CA ILE A 62 0.61 -0.66 -10.72
C ILE A 62 1.28 0.20 -11.79
N PHE A 63 2.47 -0.22 -12.20
CA PHE A 63 3.28 0.44 -13.22
C PHE A 63 3.46 -0.47 -14.41
N ARG A 64 3.25 0.08 -15.61
CA ARG A 64 3.49 -0.59 -16.90
C ARG A 64 4.33 0.32 -17.76
N ASP A 65 5.39 -0.24 -18.36
CA ASP A 65 6.35 0.53 -19.16
C ASP A 65 6.85 1.79 -18.41
N SER A 66 7.10 1.63 -17.10
CA SER A 66 7.53 2.67 -16.16
C SER A 66 6.55 3.82 -15.94
N LYS A 67 5.26 3.63 -16.30
CA LYS A 67 4.18 4.59 -16.06
C LYS A 67 3.12 4.03 -15.13
N CYS A 68 2.64 4.87 -14.21
CA CYS A 68 1.61 4.48 -13.26
C CYS A 68 0.28 4.35 -13.99
N MET A 69 -0.21 3.11 -14.08
CA MET A 69 -1.50 2.79 -14.68
C MET A 69 -2.63 2.88 -13.66
N TYR A 70 -2.31 2.63 -12.39
CA TYR A 70 -3.27 2.60 -11.32
C TYR A 70 -2.64 2.97 -9.98
N LYS A 71 -3.35 3.76 -9.19
CA LYS A 71 -3.06 4.04 -7.78
C LYS A 71 -4.33 3.77 -6.97
N SER A 72 -4.21 2.95 -5.93
CA SER A 72 -5.34 2.61 -5.07
C SER A 72 -5.88 3.83 -4.34
N LEU A 73 -7.18 3.83 -4.08
CA LEU A 73 -7.80 4.80 -3.18
C LEU A 73 -7.31 4.58 -1.74
N ILE A 74 -7.10 5.69 -1.02
CA ILE A 74 -6.88 5.70 0.41
C ILE A 74 -8.19 6.04 1.14
N GLN A 75 -8.29 5.62 2.40
CA GLN A 75 -9.45 5.90 3.25
C GLN A 75 -9.03 6.71 4.46
N GLN A 76 -9.70 7.85 4.66
CA GLN A 76 -9.52 8.72 5.81
C GLN A 76 -10.85 9.30 6.26
N HIS A 77 -11.07 9.41 7.56
CA HIS A 77 -12.21 10.14 8.14
C HIS A 77 -12.03 11.65 7.96
N GLY A 78 -10.78 12.10 7.97
CA GLY A 78 -10.35 13.46 7.70
C GLY A 78 -8.85 13.51 7.44
N PHE A 79 -8.31 14.69 7.13
CA PHE A 79 -6.87 14.83 6.84
C PHE A 79 -6.00 14.23 7.95
N ASN A 80 -5.08 13.35 7.57
CA ASN A 80 -4.18 12.62 8.47
C ASN A 80 -4.89 11.81 9.58
N TYR A 81 -6.17 11.46 9.39
CA TYR A 81 -6.93 10.59 10.28
C TYR A 81 -7.46 9.38 9.48
N PRO A 82 -6.61 8.35 9.26
CA PRO A 82 -6.98 7.19 8.46
C PRO A 82 -8.02 6.32 9.16
N TYR A 83 -8.76 5.54 8.36
CA TYR A 83 -9.52 4.42 8.91
C TYR A 83 -8.56 3.38 9.50
N GLN A 84 -8.85 2.87 10.68
CA GLN A 84 -7.97 1.93 11.38
C GLN A 84 -8.73 0.81 12.08
N LEU A 85 -8.34 -0.43 11.78
CA LEU A 85 -8.83 -1.63 12.43
C LEU A 85 -8.24 -1.74 13.82
N GLY A 86 -9.08 -1.85 14.85
CA GLY A 86 -8.63 -1.99 16.23
C GLY A 86 -9.70 -2.59 17.14
N ASN A 87 -9.34 -2.75 18.41
CA ASN A 87 -10.20 -3.37 19.43
C ASN A 87 -10.96 -2.37 20.32
N SER A 88 -10.83 -1.07 20.08
CA SER A 88 -11.67 -0.06 20.73
C SER A 88 -13.11 -0.11 20.18
N THR A 89 -14.06 0.39 20.98
CA THR A 89 -15.45 0.62 20.55
C THR A 89 -15.54 1.64 19.42
N THR A 90 -14.59 2.57 19.35
CA THR A 90 -14.48 3.59 18.31
C THR A 90 -13.63 3.16 17.10
N SER A 91 -13.06 1.96 17.11
CA SER A 91 -12.25 1.46 15.99
C SER A 91 -13.11 1.03 14.81
N ASP A 92 -12.57 1.25 13.61
CA ASP A 92 -13.18 0.82 12.37
C ASP A 92 -13.22 -0.72 12.26
N LYS A 93 -14.13 -1.21 11.43
CA LYS A 93 -14.39 -2.64 11.23
C LYS A 93 -14.05 -3.08 9.81
N PRO A 94 -13.73 -4.36 9.58
CA PRO A 94 -13.43 -4.90 8.24
C PRO A 94 -14.52 -4.65 7.18
N CYS A 95 -15.78 -4.45 7.58
CA CYS A 95 -16.87 -4.14 6.64
C CYS A 95 -16.64 -2.82 5.87
N LEU A 96 -15.85 -1.89 6.42
CA LEU A 96 -15.51 -0.60 5.80
C LEU A 96 -14.39 -0.71 4.76
N ALA A 97 -13.79 -1.89 4.59
CA ALA A 97 -12.69 -2.08 3.66
C ALA A 97 -13.10 -1.92 2.19
N ILE A 98 -12.24 -1.25 1.41
CA ILE A 98 -12.39 -1.16 -0.05
C ILE A 98 -11.76 -2.40 -0.68
N VAL A 99 -12.55 -3.12 -1.47
CA VAL A 99 -12.08 -4.25 -2.28
C VAL A 99 -11.85 -3.76 -3.70
N THR A 100 -10.68 -4.07 -4.26
CA THR A 100 -10.31 -3.73 -5.64
C THR A 100 -9.90 -5.00 -6.38
N THR A 101 -10.41 -5.18 -7.59
CA THR A 101 -9.97 -6.25 -8.50
C THR A 101 -9.46 -5.61 -9.78
N MET A 102 -8.26 -6.00 -10.20
CA MET A 102 -7.64 -5.61 -11.45
C MET A 102 -7.40 -6.87 -12.28
N GLU A 103 -7.99 -6.88 -13.47
CA GLU A 103 -7.86 -7.98 -14.43
C GLU A 103 -6.85 -7.58 -15.50
N GLY A 104 -6.18 -8.57 -16.11
CA GLY A 104 -5.30 -8.31 -17.25
C GLY A 104 -4.01 -7.56 -16.89
N LEU A 105 -3.40 -7.87 -15.73
CA LEU A 105 -2.01 -7.51 -15.52
C LEU A 105 -1.15 -8.23 -16.57
N LEU A 106 -0.10 -7.57 -17.05
CA LEU A 106 0.76 -8.09 -18.10
C LEU A 106 2.12 -8.47 -17.54
N PRO A 107 2.83 -9.44 -18.15
CA PRO A 107 4.24 -9.64 -17.88
C PRO A 107 5.01 -8.32 -17.96
N ARG A 108 5.92 -8.12 -17.01
CA ARG A 108 6.70 -6.88 -16.75
C ARG A 108 5.96 -5.77 -16.01
N ASP A 109 4.67 -5.92 -15.68
CA ASP A 109 4.03 -4.98 -14.74
C ASP A 109 4.75 -5.03 -13.38
N ILE A 110 4.94 -3.85 -12.79
CA ILE A 110 5.53 -3.69 -11.45
C ILE A 110 4.44 -3.21 -10.50
N ILE A 111 4.30 -3.89 -9.38
CA ILE A 111 3.33 -3.57 -8.33
C ILE A 111 4.09 -3.03 -7.14
N VAL A 112 3.79 -1.82 -6.69
CA VAL A 112 4.40 -1.20 -5.50
C VAL A 112 3.33 -1.01 -4.44
N LEU A 113 3.48 -1.65 -3.28
CA LEU A 113 2.65 -1.41 -2.10
C LEU A 113 3.45 -0.53 -1.13
N GLY A 114 2.76 0.32 -0.39
CA GLY A 114 3.39 1.09 0.67
C GLY A 114 2.44 1.58 1.75
N THR A 115 3.01 1.91 2.91
CA THR A 115 2.31 2.56 4.02
C THR A 115 2.11 4.05 3.75
N GLY A 116 1.41 4.74 4.66
CA GLY A 116 1.30 6.20 4.66
C GLY A 116 2.67 6.88 4.55
N GLY A 117 3.71 6.35 5.21
CA GLY A 117 5.06 6.89 5.11
C GLY A 117 5.64 6.96 3.68
N LEU A 118 5.25 6.06 2.77
CA LEU A 118 5.58 6.21 1.34
C LEU A 118 4.66 7.24 0.68
N LEU A 119 3.35 7.06 0.81
CA LEU A 119 2.35 7.80 0.04
C LEU A 119 2.25 9.28 0.43
N ASP A 120 2.64 9.62 1.66
CA ASP A 120 2.69 10.98 2.19
C ASP A 120 3.97 11.73 1.76
N ASN A 121 5.04 11.01 1.37
CA ASN A 121 6.37 11.59 1.12
C ASN A 121 6.88 11.45 -0.32
N MET A 122 6.18 10.73 -1.19
CA MET A 122 6.57 10.57 -2.58
C MET A 122 5.41 10.72 -3.55
N PHE A 123 5.63 11.52 -4.59
CA PHE A 123 4.77 11.57 -5.76
C PHE A 123 4.96 10.33 -6.62
N THR A 124 3.88 9.96 -7.31
CA THR A 124 3.90 8.85 -8.27
C THR A 124 4.97 9.05 -9.35
N ALA A 125 5.19 10.27 -9.81
CA ALA A 125 6.21 10.59 -10.81
C ALA A 125 7.65 10.29 -10.35
N GLU A 126 7.95 10.45 -9.06
CA GLU A 126 9.28 10.10 -8.51
C GLU A 126 9.48 8.57 -8.51
N ILE A 127 8.41 7.81 -8.22
CA ILE A 127 8.44 6.35 -8.28
C ILE A 127 8.59 5.88 -9.73
N GLU A 128 7.90 6.53 -10.68
CA GLU A 128 8.06 6.26 -12.13
C GLU A 128 9.51 6.43 -12.59
N ASP A 129 10.20 7.50 -12.16
CA ASP A 129 11.60 7.74 -12.52
C ASP A 129 12.54 6.65 -11.96
N ILE A 130 12.33 6.23 -10.72
CA ILE A 130 13.09 5.10 -10.12
C ILE A 130 12.85 3.81 -10.91
N ILE A 131 11.59 3.50 -11.23
CA ILE A 131 11.25 2.29 -11.99
C ILE A 131 11.83 2.36 -13.41
N SER A 132 11.78 3.51 -14.06
CA SER A 132 12.35 3.71 -15.39
C SER A 132 13.85 3.45 -15.39
N LYS A 133 14.58 3.90 -14.37
CA LYS A 133 16.03 3.63 -14.25
C LYS A 133 16.30 2.17 -13.92
N GLY A 134 15.55 1.58 -12.98
CA GLY A 134 15.76 0.20 -12.57
C GLY A 134 15.39 -0.85 -13.63
N THR A 135 14.43 -0.56 -14.51
CA THR A 135 14.04 -1.48 -15.60
C THR A 135 15.09 -1.55 -16.71
N LEU A 136 15.82 -0.45 -16.99
CA LEU A 136 16.92 -0.42 -17.96
C LEU A 136 18.09 -1.35 -17.57
N GLU A 137 18.29 -1.54 -16.26
CA GLU A 137 19.36 -2.39 -15.69
C GLU A 137 18.93 -3.85 -15.48
N GLY A 138 17.67 -4.18 -15.80
CA GLY A 138 17.01 -5.43 -15.41
C GLY A 138 16.32 -5.31 -14.05
N VAL A 139 15.07 -5.79 -13.98
CA VAL A 139 14.22 -5.59 -12.79
C VAL A 139 14.74 -6.37 -11.59
N ASN A 140 15.33 -5.65 -10.63
CA ASN A 140 15.63 -6.14 -9.29
C ASN A 140 14.65 -5.50 -8.30
N THR A 141 13.68 -6.28 -7.81
CA THR A 141 12.60 -5.80 -6.94
C THR A 141 13.09 -5.34 -5.57
N GLU A 142 14.14 -5.97 -5.03
CA GLU A 142 14.74 -5.58 -3.74
C GLU A 142 15.44 -4.22 -3.87
N LYS A 143 16.26 -4.04 -4.91
CA LYS A 143 16.92 -2.75 -5.21
C LYS A 143 15.89 -1.65 -5.45
N LEU A 144 14.81 -1.93 -6.19
CA LEU A 144 13.71 -0.99 -6.39
C LEU A 144 13.05 -0.61 -5.05
N ALA A 145 12.66 -1.61 -4.23
CA ALA A 145 12.03 -1.36 -2.94
C ALA A 145 12.92 -0.51 -2.03
N SER A 146 14.21 -0.84 -1.93
CA SER A 146 15.19 -0.09 -1.14
C SER A 146 15.39 1.33 -1.65
N THR A 147 15.49 1.53 -2.98
CA THR A 147 15.67 2.85 -3.57
C THR A 147 14.46 3.75 -3.31
N ILE A 148 13.25 3.23 -3.49
CA ILE A 148 12.01 3.97 -3.19
C ILE A 148 11.94 4.28 -1.69
N ALA A 149 12.30 3.33 -0.82
CA ALA A 149 12.26 3.53 0.64
C ALA A 149 13.26 4.60 1.10
N HIS A 150 14.47 4.62 0.54
CA HIS A 150 15.48 5.62 0.85
C HIS A 150 15.06 7.01 0.37
N LEU A 151 14.47 7.14 -0.82
CA LEU A 151 13.98 8.45 -1.28
C LEU A 151 12.80 8.94 -0.45
N ALA A 152 11.84 8.05 -0.11
CA ALA A 152 10.75 8.39 0.80
C ALA A 152 11.27 8.82 2.18
N LEU A 153 12.32 8.17 2.71
CA LEU A 153 12.95 8.55 3.98
C LEU A 153 13.67 9.90 3.87
N PHE A 154 14.39 10.14 2.77
CA PHE A 154 15.03 11.43 2.52
C PHE A 154 13.99 12.56 2.48
N ASN A 155 12.92 12.39 1.69
CA ASN A 155 11.84 13.35 1.57
C ASN A 155 11.11 13.55 2.92
N SER A 156 10.92 12.49 3.73
CA SER A 156 10.24 12.60 5.03
C SER A 156 11.01 13.44 6.06
N MET A 157 12.32 13.56 5.88
CA MET A 157 13.22 14.31 6.75
C MET A 157 13.54 15.72 6.24
N ASP A 158 13.25 16.02 4.97
CA ASP A 158 13.46 17.35 4.37
C ASP A 158 12.35 18.32 4.81
N GLU A 159 12.72 19.38 5.50
CA GLU A 159 11.78 20.41 5.99
C GLU A 159 11.31 21.38 4.88
N ASN A 160 11.96 21.34 3.71
CA ASN A 160 11.70 22.25 2.59
C ASN A 160 11.03 21.57 1.39
N VAL A 161 10.94 20.24 1.36
CA VAL A 161 10.28 19.53 0.26
C VAL A 161 8.78 19.83 0.25
N ASP A 162 8.21 20.09 -0.92
CA ASP A 162 6.76 20.20 -1.09
C ASP A 162 6.16 18.81 -1.27
N SER A 163 6.16 18.03 -0.18
CA SER A 163 5.69 16.63 -0.18
C SER A 163 4.19 16.51 -0.52
N PRO A 164 3.72 15.31 -0.96
CA PRO A 164 2.29 15.05 -1.11
C PRO A 164 1.48 15.42 0.15
N PHE A 165 2.03 15.14 1.34
CA PHE A 165 1.40 15.49 2.61
C PHE A 165 1.32 17.00 2.84
N ALA A 166 2.41 17.74 2.55
CA ALA A 166 2.41 19.21 2.66
C ALA A 166 1.39 19.85 1.72
N GLN A 167 1.29 19.35 0.47
CA GLN A 167 0.27 19.81 -0.47
C GLN A 167 -1.14 19.50 0.03
N ALA A 168 -1.40 18.28 0.50
CA ALA A 168 -2.69 17.89 1.03
C ALA A 168 -3.09 18.68 2.29
N ALA A 169 -2.14 18.97 3.20
CA ALA A 169 -2.37 19.81 4.38
C ALA A 169 -2.82 21.22 3.98
N ARG A 170 -2.14 21.80 2.99
CA ARG A 170 -2.45 23.14 2.47
C ARG A 170 -3.84 23.21 1.86
N LEU A 171 -4.25 22.18 1.13
CA LEU A 171 -5.59 22.11 0.51
C LEU A 171 -6.73 22.10 1.55
N VAL A 172 -6.49 21.58 2.75
CA VAL A 172 -7.45 21.62 3.86
C VAL A 172 -7.23 22.81 4.81
N GLY A 173 -6.39 23.78 4.43
CA GLY A 173 -6.14 25.00 5.20
C GLY A 173 -5.21 24.82 6.41
N LEU A 174 -4.53 23.68 6.52
CA LEU A 174 -3.56 23.42 7.58
C LEU A 174 -2.15 23.85 7.15
N LYS A 175 -1.38 24.35 8.12
CA LYS A 175 0.04 24.69 7.90
C LYS A 175 0.90 23.47 8.18
N HIS A 176 1.52 22.94 7.13
CA HIS A 176 2.57 21.91 7.20
C HIS A 176 3.58 22.18 6.08
N ASN A 177 4.86 22.17 6.41
CA ASN A 177 5.96 22.32 5.45
C ASN A 177 6.84 21.07 5.50
N GLY A 178 7.48 20.72 4.39
CA GLY A 178 8.40 19.60 4.32
C GLY A 178 7.71 18.24 4.24
N GLY A 179 8.49 17.20 4.47
CA GLY A 179 8.03 15.83 4.60
C GLY A 179 7.24 15.57 5.88
N LYS A 180 6.74 14.34 5.98
CA LYS A 180 6.07 13.80 7.16
C LYS A 180 6.86 12.60 7.67
N ARG A 181 7.55 12.77 8.80
CA ARG A 181 8.25 11.67 9.49
C ARG A 181 7.24 10.59 9.89
N ASP A 182 7.41 9.39 9.36
CA ASP A 182 6.50 8.26 9.55
C ASP A 182 7.26 6.95 9.26
N ASP A 183 6.71 5.82 9.70
CA ASP A 183 7.27 4.51 9.37
C ASP A 183 7.03 4.17 7.89
N ILE A 184 8.12 3.84 7.19
CA ILE A 184 8.11 3.56 5.75
C ILE A 184 8.27 2.07 5.53
N THR A 185 7.24 1.45 4.96
CA THR A 185 7.29 0.05 4.51
C THR A 185 6.89 0.00 3.04
N ILE A 186 7.65 -0.76 2.24
CA ILE A 186 7.46 -0.89 0.80
C ILE A 186 7.56 -2.37 0.42
N ILE A 187 6.66 -2.83 -0.46
CA ILE A 187 6.75 -4.13 -1.10
C ILE A 187 6.71 -3.92 -2.61
N VAL A 188 7.64 -4.52 -3.33
CA VAL A 188 7.67 -4.48 -4.80
C VAL A 188 7.49 -5.89 -5.36
N GLY A 189 6.47 -6.07 -6.20
CA GLY A 189 6.23 -7.27 -6.99
C GLY A 189 6.50 -7.01 -8.47
N HIS A 190 6.99 -8.03 -9.17
CA HIS A 190 7.22 -7.99 -10.61
C HIS A 190 6.46 -9.17 -11.25
N VAL A 191 5.56 -8.87 -12.18
CA VAL A 191 4.77 -9.87 -12.88
C VAL A 191 5.65 -10.57 -13.91
N ILE A 192 5.87 -11.87 -13.71
CA ILE A 192 6.65 -12.73 -14.61
C ILE A 192 5.72 -13.45 -15.61
N ALA A 193 6.29 -13.86 -16.74
CA ALA A 193 5.61 -14.67 -17.75
C ALA A 193 5.47 -16.14 -17.32
#